data_AF-A0A3M1ALR0-F1
#
_entry.id   AF-A0A3M1ALR0-F1
#
_cell.length_a   1.000
_cell.length_b   1.000
_cell.length_c   1.000
_cell.angle_alpha   90.00
_cell.angle_beta   90.00
_cell.angle_gamma   90.00
#
_symmetry.space_group_name_H-M   'P 1'
#
loop_
_entity.id
_entity.type
_entity.pdbx_description
1 polymer ?
#
loop_
_entity_poly.entity_id
_entity_poly.type
_entity_poly.pdbx_seq_one_letter_code
_entity_poly.pdbx_strand_id
1 'polypeptide(L)'
;MKSIRFVPNDAGYYIPIRQLSLHFLTVLLFCAVLPLGLRAQFNFEDCEQYSPPSPPTEGITLCQQQGHFTPDIVIGTSQNSVSLASQELPIPPQNGFISNLDIHINGKLVIDASFYFLNCNLSFGEAAEIEVIPGILFGALGTDFFSCDKMWKGITLKGGSSGLVFWSCNIEDAEFALTLAEGVPVTLIGNNFNRNYVGIVNGDGSSTVPGLVFNSFYGNNFTFDAPLNPPYIQQSYYGTFPYAGIWLQNTAASIGIPTNPNTFSNMMHGMVLESCDVTVSRCHFENMTFDGGGGIGILATKGTLNAWGYGEVFHQNEIAGIETHGTNLLVDGYVFTGRHRTCINSVDNTGSEYVIIRNDSMH
;
A
#
# COMPACT_ATOMS: atom_id res chain seq x y z
N MET A 1 -26.16 -11.96 -16.83
CA MET A 1 -25.19 -12.69 -17.66
C MET A 1 -23.84 -12.05 -17.40
N LYS A 2 -23.00 -12.64 -16.52
CA LYS A 2 -21.64 -12.12 -16.26
C LYS A 2 -20.81 -12.41 -17.52
N SER A 3 -20.28 -11.39 -18.19
CA SER A 3 -19.50 -11.57 -19.42
C SER A 3 -18.02 -11.61 -19.09
N ILE A 4 -17.36 -12.71 -19.41
CA ILE A 4 -15.90 -12.84 -19.35
C ILE A 4 -15.40 -12.62 -20.78
N ARG A 5 -14.50 -11.65 -20.98
CA ARG A 5 -13.86 -11.40 -22.28
C ARG A 5 -12.35 -11.51 -22.13
N PHE A 6 -11.81 -12.59 -22.65
CA PHE A 6 -10.42 -12.63 -23.08
C PHE A 6 -10.37 -11.87 -24.41
N VAL A 7 -9.58 -10.80 -24.48
CA VAL A 7 -9.36 -10.04 -25.71
C VAL A 7 -7.90 -10.30 -26.09
N PRO A 8 -7.62 -11.23 -27.03
CA PRO A 8 -6.27 -11.41 -27.54
C PRO A 8 -5.80 -10.13 -28.24
N ASN A 9 -4.55 -9.74 -28.02
CA ASN A 9 -3.87 -8.79 -28.87
C ASN A 9 -3.54 -9.48 -30.20
N ASP A 10 -4.41 -9.30 -31.20
CA ASP A 10 -4.01 -9.18 -32.61
C ASP A 10 -5.22 -8.76 -33.48
N ALA A 11 -4.96 -7.78 -34.36
CA ALA A 11 -5.76 -7.24 -35.46
C ALA A 11 -7.27 -7.57 -35.48
N GLY A 12 -8.09 -6.54 -35.25
CA GLY A 12 -9.54 -6.61 -35.42
C GLY A 12 -9.96 -7.07 -36.83
N TYR A 13 -10.47 -8.30 -36.91
CA TYR A 13 -11.30 -8.75 -38.01
C TYR A 13 -12.78 -8.72 -37.58
N TYR A 14 -13.53 -7.77 -38.14
CA TYR A 14 -14.98 -7.79 -38.13
C TYR A 14 -15.47 -8.93 -39.03
N ILE A 15 -16.18 -9.90 -38.46
CA ILE A 15 -16.98 -10.85 -39.24
C ILE A 15 -18.36 -10.22 -39.45
N PRO A 16 -18.77 -9.84 -40.68
CA PRO A 16 -20.11 -9.34 -40.92
C PRO A 16 -21.11 -10.49 -40.84
N ILE A 17 -22.09 -10.37 -39.95
CA ILE A 17 -23.24 -11.27 -39.90
C ILE A 17 -24.12 -10.97 -41.12
N ARG A 18 -24.03 -11.81 -42.15
CA ARG A 18 -25.08 -11.95 -43.17
C ARG A 18 -25.52 -13.41 -43.26
N GLN A 19 -26.82 -13.59 -43.02
CA GLN A 19 -27.66 -14.74 -43.35
C GLN A 19 -27.32 -16.08 -42.68
N LEU A 20 -27.98 -16.34 -41.54
CA LEU A 20 -28.44 -17.71 -41.25
C LEU A 20 -29.96 -17.76 -41.44
N SER A 21 -30.35 -18.59 -42.40
CA SER A 21 -31.72 -18.91 -42.75
C SER A 21 -32.43 -19.64 -41.62
N LEU A 22 -33.63 -19.15 -41.34
CA LEU A 22 -34.83 -19.88 -40.91
C LEU A 22 -34.69 -21.40 -41.04
N HIS A 23 -34.57 -22.14 -39.93
CA HIS A 23 -34.98 -23.54 -39.68
C HIS A 23 -34.36 -24.00 -38.36
N PHE A 24 -34.91 -23.61 -37.20
CA PHE A 24 -34.74 -24.34 -35.93
C PHE A 24 -35.80 -23.86 -34.92
N LEU A 25 -37.06 -23.97 -35.32
CA LEU A 25 -38.23 -23.74 -34.45
C LEU A 25 -38.76 -25.10 -33.99
N THR A 26 -37.98 -25.87 -33.21
CA THR A 26 -38.48 -27.11 -32.57
C THR A 26 -37.62 -27.59 -31.38
N VAL A 27 -37.10 -26.69 -30.54
CA VAL A 27 -36.56 -27.05 -29.22
C VAL A 27 -36.94 -25.97 -28.20
N LEU A 28 -38.25 -25.71 -28.09
CA LEU A 28 -38.82 -24.79 -27.11
C LEU A 28 -39.87 -25.55 -26.28
N LEU A 29 -39.45 -26.61 -25.57
CA LEU A 29 -40.30 -27.21 -24.54
C LEU A 29 -39.51 -28.08 -23.55
N PHE A 30 -38.37 -27.60 -23.03
CA PHE A 30 -37.77 -28.13 -21.79
C PHE A 30 -36.85 -27.06 -21.16
N CYS A 31 -37.35 -25.83 -20.96
CA CYS A 31 -36.76 -24.91 -19.99
C CYS A 31 -37.25 -25.31 -18.60
N ALA A 32 -36.73 -26.44 -18.12
CA ALA A 32 -36.75 -26.73 -16.69
C ALA A 32 -35.96 -25.61 -15.99
N VAL A 33 -36.60 -25.04 -14.98
CA VAL A 33 -36.02 -24.09 -14.04
C VAL A 33 -34.88 -24.80 -13.30
N LEU A 34 -33.67 -24.73 -13.85
CA LEU A 34 -32.45 -25.05 -13.15
C LEU A 34 -31.80 -23.73 -12.75
N PRO A 35 -31.74 -23.38 -11.45
CA PRO A 35 -30.81 -22.39 -10.98
C PRO A 35 -29.43 -23.04 -10.98
N LEU A 36 -28.88 -23.31 -12.17
CA LEU A 36 -27.47 -23.64 -12.34
C LEU A 36 -26.70 -22.34 -12.13
N GLY A 37 -26.44 -22.02 -10.87
CA GLY A 37 -25.32 -21.17 -10.49
C GLY A 37 -24.03 -21.91 -10.84
N LEU A 38 -23.70 -21.95 -12.13
CA LEU A 38 -22.37 -22.34 -12.61
C LEU A 38 -21.39 -21.34 -12.01
N ARG A 39 -20.76 -21.73 -10.91
CA ARG A 39 -19.64 -21.02 -10.30
C ARG A 39 -18.44 -21.28 -11.19
N ALA A 40 -18.04 -20.29 -11.96
CA ALA A 40 -16.80 -20.36 -12.70
C ALA A 40 -15.67 -20.05 -11.71
N GLN A 41 -15.04 -21.10 -11.20
CA GLN A 41 -13.82 -21.00 -10.41
C GLN A 41 -12.65 -20.90 -11.40
N PHE A 42 -11.89 -19.81 -11.34
CA PHE A 42 -10.71 -19.60 -12.17
C PHE A 42 -9.46 -19.63 -11.31
N ASN A 43 -8.69 -20.70 -11.44
CA ASN A 43 -7.31 -20.75 -10.99
C ASN A 43 -6.44 -20.70 -12.25
N PHE A 44 -5.68 -19.63 -12.43
CA PHE A 44 -4.72 -19.52 -13.53
C PHE A 44 -3.39 -20.11 -13.06
N GLU A 45 -3.07 -21.29 -13.63
CA GLU A 45 -1.83 -22.10 -13.60
C GLU A 45 -1.02 -22.20 -12.29
N ASP A 46 -0.62 -23.44 -11.96
CA ASP A 46 0.37 -23.73 -10.93
C ASP A 46 1.77 -23.34 -11.47
N CYS A 47 2.40 -22.31 -10.90
CA CYS A 47 3.82 -22.03 -11.16
C CYS A 47 4.70 -23.14 -10.55
N GLU A 48 5.84 -23.44 -11.18
CA GLU A 48 6.71 -24.59 -10.86
C GLU A 48 7.17 -24.71 -9.38
N GLN A 49 7.61 -25.92 -9.03
CA GLN A 49 7.84 -26.40 -7.66
C GLN A 49 8.83 -25.63 -6.77
N TYR A 50 8.48 -25.70 -5.50
CA TYR A 50 8.93 -24.97 -4.32
C TYR A 50 10.39 -25.20 -3.87
N SER A 51 11.07 -24.12 -3.53
CA SER A 51 12.00 -24.07 -2.39
C SER A 51 11.62 -22.85 -1.54
N PRO A 52 11.84 -22.82 -0.23
CA PRO A 52 11.55 -21.63 0.58
C PRO A 52 12.35 -20.42 0.06
N PRO A 53 11.79 -19.19 0.06
CA PRO A 53 12.62 -18.00 -0.10
C PRO A 53 13.66 -17.96 1.03
N SER A 54 14.89 -17.58 0.70
CA SER A 54 15.88 -17.27 1.72
C SER A 54 15.33 -16.14 2.58
N PRO A 55 15.44 -16.20 3.92
CA PRO A 55 15.10 -15.05 4.75
C PRO A 55 15.86 -13.81 4.24
N PRO A 56 15.25 -12.62 4.30
CA PRO A 56 15.93 -11.40 3.90
C PRO A 56 17.26 -11.31 4.65
N THR A 57 18.31 -10.89 3.94
CA THR A 57 19.60 -10.64 4.58
C THR A 57 19.39 -9.47 5.53
N GLU A 58 19.68 -9.66 6.82
CA GLU A 58 19.45 -8.61 7.83
C GLU A 58 20.16 -7.31 7.42
N GLY A 59 19.35 -6.30 7.08
CA GLY A 59 19.80 -4.95 6.78
C GLY A 59 20.26 -4.22 8.03
N ILE A 60 21.02 -3.13 7.84
CA ILE A 60 21.38 -2.23 8.94
C ILE A 60 20.21 -1.26 9.13
N THR A 61 19.53 -1.36 10.28
CA THR A 61 18.42 -0.47 10.67
C THR A 61 18.86 0.99 10.80
N LEU A 62 17.96 1.96 10.64
CA LEU A 62 18.27 3.37 10.88
C LEU A 62 18.84 3.59 12.29
N CYS A 63 18.30 2.94 13.31
CA CYS A 63 18.84 3.03 14.67
C CYS A 63 20.33 2.61 14.72
N GLN A 64 20.71 1.52 14.05
CA GLN A 64 22.10 1.06 13.98
C GLN A 64 22.97 1.98 13.13
N GLN A 65 22.46 2.54 12.03
CA GLN A 65 23.18 3.48 11.18
C GLN A 65 23.51 4.77 11.93
N GLN A 66 22.56 5.30 12.71
CA GLN A 66 22.73 6.51 13.50
C GLN A 66 23.57 6.28 14.77
N GLY A 67 23.77 5.02 15.18
CA GLY A 67 24.67 4.65 16.27
C GLY A 67 24.29 5.28 17.62
N HIS A 68 25.24 5.93 18.30
CA HIS A 68 24.98 6.65 19.55
C HIS A 68 24.26 7.98 19.27
N PHE A 69 22.97 7.91 18.95
CA PHE A 69 22.11 9.05 18.72
C PHE A 69 22.10 10.01 19.93
N THR A 70 22.59 11.23 19.75
CA THR A 70 22.62 12.27 20.78
C THR A 70 21.81 13.46 20.28
N PRO A 71 20.55 13.64 20.71
CA PRO A 71 19.68 14.65 20.15
C PRO A 71 20.17 16.08 20.45
N ASP A 72 20.09 16.95 19.45
CA ASP A 72 20.17 18.41 19.58
C ASP A 72 18.94 18.96 20.32
N ILE A 73 17.77 18.38 20.05
CA ILE A 73 16.48 18.78 20.64
C ILE A 73 15.78 17.54 21.20
N VAL A 74 15.32 17.64 22.44
CA VAL A 74 14.43 16.64 23.06
C VAL A 74 13.06 17.27 23.26
N ILE A 75 12.05 16.73 22.59
CA ILE A 75 10.65 17.15 22.67
C ILE A 75 9.91 16.20 23.59
N GLY A 76 9.15 16.76 24.53
CA GLY A 76 8.39 15.99 25.50
C GLY A 76 9.27 15.40 26.61
N THR A 77 8.74 15.40 27.83
CA THR A 77 9.41 14.87 29.03
C THR A 77 9.02 13.44 29.36
N SER A 78 7.98 12.90 28.70
CA SER A 78 7.46 11.55 28.90
C SER A 78 6.62 11.08 27.70
N GLN A 79 6.28 9.79 27.65
CA GLN A 79 5.38 9.21 26.63
C GLN A 79 3.98 9.86 26.58
N ASN A 80 3.54 10.55 27.63
CA ASN A 80 2.24 11.21 27.70
C ASN A 80 2.32 12.72 27.42
N SER A 81 3.51 13.24 27.13
CA SER A 81 3.69 14.65 26.82
C SER A 81 2.96 15.00 25.52
N VAL A 82 2.39 16.21 25.48
CA VAL A 82 1.85 16.81 24.26
C VAL A 82 2.57 18.14 24.09
N SER A 83 3.30 18.27 23.00
CA SER A 83 4.12 19.44 22.69
C SER A 83 3.68 20.04 21.35
N LEU A 84 3.70 21.36 21.25
CA LEU A 84 3.40 22.08 20.01
C LEU A 84 4.70 22.38 19.26
N ALA A 85 4.74 22.09 17.96
CA ALA A 85 5.93 22.35 17.14
C ALA A 85 6.34 23.83 17.17
N SER A 86 5.38 24.75 17.16
CA SER A 86 5.62 26.19 17.25
C SER A 86 6.31 26.65 18.53
N GLN A 87 6.32 25.82 19.58
CA GLN A 87 6.92 26.14 20.88
C GLN A 87 8.26 25.45 21.09
N GLU A 88 8.44 24.25 20.55
CA GLU A 88 9.63 23.42 20.80
C GLU A 88 10.68 23.51 19.69
N LEU A 89 10.26 23.86 18.47
CA LEU A 89 11.12 23.84 17.30
C LEU A 89 11.46 25.27 16.85
N PRO A 90 12.68 25.50 16.32
CA PRO A 90 13.09 26.78 15.77
C PRO A 90 12.47 27.01 14.38
N ILE A 91 11.15 27.02 14.28
CA ILE A 91 10.41 27.15 13.02
C ILE A 91 10.71 28.53 12.39
N PRO A 92 11.31 28.59 11.19
CA PRO A 92 11.52 29.88 10.52
C PRO A 92 10.18 30.49 10.06
N PRO A 93 10.11 31.83 9.93
CA PRO A 93 8.93 32.48 9.37
C PRO A 93 8.61 31.98 7.95
N GLN A 94 7.32 31.70 7.67
CA GLN A 94 6.77 31.30 6.36
C GLN A 94 7.38 30.03 5.73
N ASN A 95 6.83 28.85 6.04
CA ASN A 95 7.16 27.58 5.37
C ASN A 95 8.68 27.30 5.30
N GLY A 96 9.40 27.62 6.38
CA GLY A 96 10.84 27.46 6.45
C GLY A 96 11.30 26.02 6.61
N PHE A 97 12.61 25.82 6.49
CA PHE A 97 13.27 24.55 6.73
C PHE A 97 13.90 24.53 8.12
N ILE A 98 13.65 23.46 8.87
CA ILE A 98 14.46 23.04 10.02
C ILE A 98 15.43 22.00 9.46
N SER A 99 16.74 22.22 9.59
CA SER A 99 17.72 21.42 8.85
C SER A 99 18.86 20.90 9.72
N ASN A 100 19.35 19.70 9.39
CA ASN A 100 20.54 19.09 10.00
C ASN A 100 20.48 19.03 11.52
N LEU A 101 19.32 18.63 12.06
CA LEU A 101 19.13 18.43 13.49
C LEU A 101 18.80 16.98 13.80
N ASP A 102 19.37 16.52 14.91
CA ASP A 102 18.99 15.28 15.58
C ASP A 102 17.92 15.61 16.63
N ILE A 103 16.70 15.14 16.42
CA ILE A 103 15.54 15.45 17.27
C ILE A 103 15.03 14.15 17.89
N HIS A 104 14.89 14.12 19.21
CA HIS A 104 14.23 13.03 19.91
C HIS A 104 12.84 13.46 20.37
N ILE A 105 11.81 12.65 20.07
CA ILE A 105 10.42 12.94 20.41
C ILE A 105 9.90 11.89 21.39
N ASN A 106 9.52 12.35 22.58
CA ASN A 106 8.76 11.60 23.57
C ASN A 106 7.29 12.07 23.59
N GLY A 107 6.35 11.14 23.43
CA GLY A 107 4.92 11.45 23.39
C GLY A 107 4.47 12.06 22.06
N LYS A 108 3.51 12.99 22.11
CA LYS A 108 2.87 13.59 20.93
C LYS A 108 3.51 14.94 20.58
N LEU A 109 4.00 15.07 19.35
CA LEU A 109 4.32 16.35 18.72
C LEU A 109 3.17 16.78 17.80
N VAL A 110 2.54 17.90 18.11
CA VAL A 110 1.48 18.49 17.29
C VAL A 110 2.09 19.52 16.35
N ILE A 111 1.95 19.31 15.04
CA ILE A 111 2.39 20.22 14.00
C ILE A 111 1.31 21.30 13.80
N ASP A 112 1.48 22.44 14.47
CA ASP A 112 0.55 23.56 14.50
C ASP A 112 1.00 24.76 13.64
N ALA A 113 2.12 24.62 12.94
CA ALA A 113 2.64 25.57 11.97
C ALA A 113 3.25 24.83 10.77
N SER A 114 3.16 25.41 9.58
CA SER A 114 3.68 24.80 8.36
C SER A 114 5.20 24.98 8.24
N PHE A 115 5.93 23.89 8.03
CA PHE A 115 7.38 23.87 7.83
C PHE A 115 7.84 22.55 7.20
N TYR A 116 9.14 22.49 6.89
CA TYR A 116 9.81 21.30 6.37
C TYR A 116 10.97 20.88 7.27
N PHE A 117 11.13 19.58 7.50
CA PHE A 117 12.42 19.03 7.91
C PHE A 117 13.31 18.83 6.68
N LEU A 118 14.61 19.12 6.79
CA LEU A 118 15.58 18.92 5.72
C LEU A 118 16.86 18.28 6.27
N ASN A 119 17.13 17.04 5.86
CA ASN A 119 18.29 16.29 6.32
C ASN A 119 18.35 16.20 7.86
N CYS A 120 17.20 15.98 8.51
CA CYS A 120 17.11 15.77 9.95
C CYS A 120 17.05 14.28 10.27
N ASN A 121 17.34 13.94 11.53
CA ASN A 121 17.13 12.61 12.08
C ASN A 121 16.14 12.73 13.24
N LEU A 122 14.96 12.13 13.10
CA LEU A 122 13.92 12.13 14.12
C LEU A 122 13.85 10.74 14.74
N SER A 123 14.29 10.63 16.01
CA SER A 123 14.11 9.41 16.80
C SER A 123 12.88 9.52 17.69
N PHE A 124 12.16 8.41 17.82
CA PHE A 124 10.90 8.35 18.56
C PHE A 124 11.00 7.42 19.77
N GLY A 125 10.52 7.90 20.93
CA GLY A 125 10.26 7.05 22.08
C GLY A 125 9.07 6.10 21.84
N GLU A 126 8.86 5.16 22.76
CA GLU A 126 7.72 4.23 22.67
C GLU A 126 6.39 4.98 22.58
N ALA A 127 5.50 4.52 21.70
CA ALA A 127 4.17 5.11 21.48
C ALA A 127 4.15 6.61 21.08
N ALA A 128 5.31 7.21 20.76
CA ALA A 128 5.37 8.59 20.31
C ALA A 128 4.68 8.77 18.95
N GLU A 129 4.18 9.98 18.69
CA GLU A 129 3.41 10.27 17.48
C GLU A 129 3.59 11.71 17.01
N ILE A 130 3.46 11.91 15.70
CA ILE A 130 3.28 13.23 15.11
C ILE A 130 1.83 13.38 14.71
N GLU A 131 1.18 14.47 15.12
CA GLU A 131 -0.17 14.81 14.69
C GLU A 131 -0.15 16.14 13.94
N VAL A 132 -0.57 16.14 12.68
CA VAL A 132 -0.72 17.35 11.87
C VAL A 132 -2.17 17.82 11.96
N ILE A 133 -2.37 19.06 12.43
CA ILE A 133 -3.70 19.63 12.57
C ILE A 133 -4.23 20.13 11.21
N PRO A 134 -5.56 20.32 11.06
CA PRO A 134 -6.16 20.81 9.82
C PRO A 134 -5.55 22.12 9.31
N GLY A 135 -5.40 22.24 7.99
CA GLY A 135 -4.90 23.44 7.32
C GLY A 135 -3.38 23.63 7.36
N ILE A 136 -2.63 22.70 7.95
CA ILE A 136 -1.17 22.76 8.04
C ILE A 136 -0.51 21.90 6.97
N LEU A 137 0.53 22.44 6.34
CA LEU A 137 1.41 21.72 5.42
C LEU A 137 2.63 21.22 6.20
N PHE A 138 2.77 19.91 6.29
CA PHE A 138 3.93 19.27 6.89
C PHE A 138 4.78 18.62 5.80
N GLY A 139 6.09 18.87 5.81
CA GLY A 139 6.99 18.30 4.82
C GLY A 139 8.32 17.83 5.39
N ALA A 140 8.98 16.97 4.64
CA ALA A 140 10.29 16.42 4.98
C ALA A 140 11.07 16.09 3.70
N LEU A 141 12.37 16.41 3.70
CA LEU A 141 13.26 16.12 2.58
C LEU A 141 14.54 15.49 3.12
N GLY A 142 14.92 14.32 2.60
CA GLY A 142 16.15 13.64 3.04
C GLY A 142 16.17 13.33 4.54
N THR A 143 15.01 13.17 5.17
CA THR A 143 14.87 13.08 6.63
C THR A 143 14.60 11.65 7.05
N ASP A 144 15.22 11.24 8.15
CA ASP A 144 15.06 9.92 8.74
C ASP A 144 14.08 9.97 9.93
N PHE A 145 13.13 9.05 9.98
CA PHE A 145 12.16 8.87 11.05
C PHE A 145 12.28 7.43 11.58
N PHE A 146 12.67 7.23 12.84
CA PHE A 146 12.96 5.87 13.35
C PHE A 146 12.78 5.71 14.86
N SER A 147 12.76 4.47 15.34
CA SER A 147 12.85 4.16 16.77
C SER A 147 13.83 3.02 17.03
N CYS A 148 14.45 2.99 18.22
CA CYS A 148 15.47 2.01 18.55
C CYS A 148 14.96 0.81 19.37
N ASP A 149 13.94 1.01 20.20
CA ASP A 149 13.57 0.03 21.23
C ASP A 149 12.22 -0.62 20.96
N LYS A 150 11.21 0.18 20.64
CA LYS A 150 9.83 -0.25 20.41
C LYS A 150 9.25 0.51 19.25
N MET A 151 8.16 0.01 18.69
CA MET A 151 7.44 0.78 17.68
C MET A 151 6.95 2.13 18.23
N TRP A 152 6.97 3.14 17.37
CA TRP A 152 6.25 4.39 17.58
C TRP A 152 4.94 4.36 16.78
N LYS A 153 4.00 5.25 17.04
CA LYS A 153 2.67 5.16 16.41
C LYS A 153 2.69 5.54 14.93
N GLY A 154 3.50 6.53 14.57
CA GLY A 154 3.58 7.09 13.23
C GLY A 154 3.14 8.56 13.14
N ILE A 155 2.82 8.98 11.91
CA ILE A 155 2.40 10.36 11.59
C ILE A 155 0.93 10.35 11.18
N THR A 156 0.09 11.08 11.90
CA THR A 156 -1.34 11.21 11.62
C THR A 156 -1.65 12.58 11.05
N LEU A 157 -2.26 12.62 9.86
CA LEU A 157 -2.79 13.84 9.26
C LEU A 157 -4.28 13.91 9.50
N LYS A 158 -4.71 14.84 10.36
CA LYS A 158 -6.13 15.18 10.51
C LYS A 158 -6.56 15.95 9.26
N GLY A 159 -7.75 15.68 8.73
CA GLY A 159 -8.24 16.24 7.46
C GLY A 159 -8.40 17.76 7.44
N GLY A 160 -9.21 18.31 6.53
CA GLY A 160 -9.49 19.75 6.51
C GLY A 160 -8.36 20.60 5.92
N SER A 161 -7.93 20.25 4.71
CA SER A 161 -6.93 20.98 3.91
C SER A 161 -5.50 20.97 4.46
N SER A 162 -5.17 20.04 5.36
CA SER A 162 -3.77 19.72 5.66
C SER A 162 -3.08 19.13 4.43
N GLY A 163 -1.75 19.06 4.41
CA GLY A 163 -1.00 18.45 3.31
C GLY A 163 0.30 17.81 3.76
N LEU A 164 0.76 16.81 3.00
CA LEU A 164 2.02 16.10 3.24
C LEU A 164 2.94 16.16 2.02
N VAL A 165 4.21 16.50 2.22
CA VAL A 165 5.23 16.50 1.16
C VAL A 165 6.52 15.86 1.64
N PHE A 166 6.73 14.58 1.31
CA PHE A 166 7.95 13.86 1.65
C PHE A 166 8.74 13.47 0.40
N TRP A 167 10.02 13.81 0.40
CA TRP A 167 10.95 13.46 -0.68
C TRP A 167 12.21 12.82 -0.12
N SER A 168 12.54 11.61 -0.59
CA SER A 168 13.78 10.90 -0.25
C SER A 168 13.96 10.73 1.26
N CYS A 169 12.87 10.54 1.99
CA CYS A 169 12.88 10.29 3.43
C CYS A 169 12.95 8.78 3.71
N ASN A 170 13.51 8.40 4.86
CA ASN A 170 13.44 7.05 5.37
C ASN A 170 12.52 7.03 6.59
N ILE A 171 11.59 6.09 6.64
CA ILE A 171 10.63 5.94 7.74
C ILE A 171 10.66 4.49 8.20
N GLU A 172 11.01 4.28 9.47
CA GLU A 172 11.24 2.97 10.07
C GLU A 172 10.54 2.83 11.42
N ASP A 173 10.19 1.59 11.77
CA ASP A 173 9.72 1.17 13.10
C ASP A 173 8.39 1.79 13.56
N ALA A 174 7.54 2.24 12.65
CA ALA A 174 6.20 2.69 13.00
C ALA A 174 5.20 1.53 13.05
N GLU A 175 4.19 1.65 13.91
CA GLU A 175 2.96 0.87 13.78
C GLU A 175 2.27 1.19 12.45
N PHE A 176 1.93 2.46 12.25
CA PHE A 176 1.36 2.97 11.00
C PHE A 176 2.15 4.20 10.56
N ALA A 177 3.12 4.04 9.65
CA ALA A 177 4.03 5.14 9.30
C ALA A 177 3.28 6.41 8.92
N LEU A 178 2.26 6.31 8.06
CA LEU A 178 1.35 7.40 7.72
C LEU A 178 -0.11 6.99 7.90
N THR A 179 -0.86 7.75 8.70
CA THR A 179 -2.33 7.70 8.78
C THR A 179 -2.92 8.95 8.13
N LEU A 180 -3.59 8.77 6.99
CA LEU A 180 -4.03 9.87 6.13
C LEU A 180 -5.55 10.03 6.16
N ALA A 181 -6.03 11.20 6.56
CA ALA A 181 -7.44 11.55 6.34
C ALA A 181 -7.73 11.72 4.85
N GLU A 182 -8.98 11.44 4.49
CA GLU A 182 -9.48 11.61 3.13
C GLU A 182 -9.46 13.09 2.66
N GLY A 183 -9.23 13.30 1.36
CA GLY A 183 -9.12 14.64 0.77
C GLY A 183 -7.83 15.41 1.07
N VAL A 184 -6.91 14.85 1.86
CA VAL A 184 -5.60 15.45 2.12
C VAL A 184 -4.69 15.28 0.90
N PRO A 185 -4.15 16.36 0.30
CA PRO A 185 -3.12 16.25 -0.74
C PRO A 185 -1.81 15.68 -0.19
N VAL A 186 -1.35 14.59 -0.81
CA VAL A 186 -0.14 13.87 -0.40
C VAL A 186 0.84 13.75 -1.57
N THR A 187 2.08 14.12 -1.31
CA THR A 187 3.23 13.96 -2.22
C THR A 187 4.27 13.08 -1.56
N LEU A 188 4.50 11.89 -2.11
CA LEU A 188 5.52 10.94 -1.64
C LEU A 188 6.38 10.53 -2.85
N ILE A 189 7.64 10.99 -2.86
CA ILE A 189 8.57 10.75 -3.96
C ILE A 189 9.86 10.14 -3.42
N GLY A 190 10.23 8.96 -3.91
CA GLY A 190 11.55 8.41 -3.61
C GLY A 190 11.78 8.01 -2.15
N ASN A 191 10.73 7.81 -1.35
CA ASN A 191 10.86 7.51 0.08
C ASN A 191 11.07 6.02 0.33
N ASN A 192 11.68 5.67 1.45
CA ASN A 192 11.84 4.30 1.91
C ASN A 192 11.03 4.07 3.20
N PHE A 193 10.04 3.20 3.13
CA PHE A 193 9.25 2.72 4.26
C PHE A 193 9.76 1.33 4.63
N ASN A 194 10.60 1.25 5.65
CA ASN A 194 11.21 -0.01 6.08
C ASN A 194 10.67 -0.43 7.45
N ARG A 195 10.46 -1.72 7.71
CA ARG A 195 10.12 -2.23 9.06
C ARG A 195 8.97 -1.46 9.76
N ASN A 196 7.99 -0.99 8.99
CA ASN A 196 6.74 -0.47 9.53
C ASN A 196 5.72 -1.60 9.52
N TYR A 197 4.87 -1.70 10.55
CA TYR A 197 3.84 -2.73 10.53
C TYR A 197 2.85 -2.51 9.37
N VAL A 198 2.40 -1.27 9.16
CA VAL A 198 1.84 -0.81 7.88
C VAL A 198 2.47 0.51 7.45
N GLY A 199 2.80 0.65 6.17
CA GLY A 199 3.35 1.88 5.61
C GLY A 199 2.33 3.02 5.56
N ILE A 200 1.19 2.81 4.90
CA ILE A 200 0.14 3.82 4.75
C ILE A 200 -1.22 3.23 5.07
N VAL A 201 -2.00 3.92 5.89
CA VAL A 201 -3.43 3.64 6.16
C VAL A 201 -4.28 4.89 5.96
N ASN A 202 -5.55 4.73 5.58
CA ASN A 202 -6.50 5.83 5.66
C ASN A 202 -7.10 5.94 7.08
N GLY A 203 -7.19 7.16 7.60
CA GLY A 203 -7.66 7.41 8.97
C GLY A 203 -9.18 7.33 9.13
N ASP A 204 -9.91 7.80 8.13
CA ASP A 204 -11.36 7.94 8.17
C ASP A 204 -11.93 7.25 6.93
N GLY A 205 -12.21 5.95 6.99
CA GLY A 205 -12.80 5.23 5.86
C GLY A 205 -14.19 5.77 5.54
N SER A 206 -14.31 6.57 4.48
CA SER A 206 -15.60 7.05 4.00
C SER A 206 -15.73 6.66 2.53
N SER A 207 -16.79 5.93 2.19
CA SER A 207 -17.08 5.59 0.79
C SER A 207 -17.49 6.81 -0.04
N THR A 208 -17.30 8.03 0.47
CA THR A 208 -17.71 9.30 -0.14
C THR A 208 -16.50 10.09 -0.61
N VAL A 209 -16.58 10.63 -1.82
CA VAL A 209 -15.58 11.52 -2.40
C VAL A 209 -15.39 12.76 -1.51
N PRO A 210 -14.14 13.24 -1.33
CA PRO A 210 -12.90 12.79 -1.96
C PRO A 210 -12.23 11.63 -1.22
N GLY A 211 -11.75 10.60 -1.94
CA GLY A 211 -10.91 9.55 -1.35
C GLY A 211 -9.48 10.05 -1.03
N LEU A 212 -8.51 9.15 -0.94
CA LEU A 212 -7.11 9.53 -0.78
C LEU A 212 -6.55 10.19 -2.04
N VAL A 213 -5.95 11.37 -1.87
CA VAL A 213 -5.44 12.20 -2.97
C VAL A 213 -3.91 12.20 -2.98
N PHE A 214 -3.34 11.33 -3.82
CA PHE A 214 -1.90 11.36 -4.12
C PHE A 214 -1.64 12.32 -5.30
N ASN A 215 -1.08 13.49 -5.02
CA ASN A 215 -0.65 14.42 -6.07
C ASN A 215 0.55 13.86 -6.85
N SER A 216 1.46 13.20 -6.13
CA SER A 216 2.61 12.49 -6.65
C SER A 216 2.90 11.29 -5.74
N PHE A 217 2.98 10.09 -6.32
CA PHE A 217 3.27 8.87 -5.58
C PHE A 217 4.07 7.90 -6.46
N TYR A 218 5.40 8.04 -6.45
CA TYR A 218 6.29 7.22 -7.29
C TYR A 218 7.69 7.07 -6.73
N GLY A 219 8.36 5.99 -7.14
CA GLY A 219 9.72 5.67 -6.70
C GLY A 219 9.82 5.37 -5.20
N ASN A 220 8.71 5.15 -4.50
CA ASN A 220 8.74 4.79 -3.10
C ASN A 220 9.02 3.30 -2.96
N ASN A 221 9.78 2.92 -1.94
CA ASN A 221 10.09 1.55 -1.60
C ASN A 221 9.44 1.21 -0.26
N PHE A 222 8.63 0.17 -0.24
CA PHE A 222 8.05 -0.42 0.97
C PHE A 222 8.71 -1.78 1.16
N THR A 223 9.44 -1.96 2.26
CA THR A 223 10.26 -3.15 2.44
C THR A 223 10.41 -3.57 3.90
N PHE A 224 11.07 -4.70 4.05
CA PHE A 224 11.37 -5.35 5.32
C PHE A 224 12.72 -6.06 5.18
N ASP A 225 13.72 -5.57 5.88
CA ASP A 225 15.07 -6.12 5.86
C ASP A 225 15.52 -6.65 7.24
N ALA A 226 14.78 -6.42 8.31
CA ALA A 226 15.04 -6.98 9.64
C ALA A 226 13.75 -7.03 10.49
N PRO A 227 13.64 -7.89 11.53
CA PRO A 227 12.42 -8.04 12.34
C PRO A 227 11.84 -6.71 12.87
N LEU A 228 10.51 -6.60 12.95
CA LEU A 228 9.85 -5.43 13.55
C LEU A 228 10.32 -5.20 15.00
N ASN A 229 10.44 -3.93 15.39
CA ASN A 229 10.59 -3.59 16.82
C ASN A 229 9.42 -4.16 17.63
N PRO A 230 9.63 -4.55 18.90
CA PRO A 230 8.55 -5.04 19.74
C PRO A 230 7.46 -3.98 19.95
N PRO A 231 6.21 -4.41 20.20
CA PRO A 231 5.11 -3.49 20.42
C PRO A 231 5.23 -2.70 21.73
N TYR A 232 4.66 -1.49 21.75
CA TYR A 232 4.46 -0.72 22.98
C TYR A 232 3.23 -1.23 23.77
N ILE A 233 3.11 -0.86 25.05
CA ILE A 233 2.18 -1.49 26.03
C ILE A 233 0.69 -1.49 25.59
N GLN A 234 0.28 -0.58 24.70
CA GLN A 234 -1.12 -0.42 24.27
C GLN A 234 -1.36 -0.89 22.82
N GLN A 235 -0.31 -1.35 22.14
CA GLN A 235 -0.39 -1.85 20.78
C GLN A 235 -0.87 -3.30 20.79
N SER A 236 -1.65 -3.69 19.78
CA SER A 236 -1.94 -5.10 19.57
C SER A 236 -0.66 -5.84 19.18
N TYR A 237 -0.52 -7.11 19.59
CA TYR A 237 0.62 -7.91 19.16
C TYR A 237 0.43 -8.32 17.70
N TYR A 238 1.39 -7.95 16.86
CA TYR A 238 1.32 -8.12 15.40
C TYR A 238 2.31 -9.15 14.83
N GLY A 239 3.04 -9.88 15.67
CA GLY A 239 4.15 -10.73 15.23
C GLY A 239 5.41 -9.93 14.92
N THR A 240 6.27 -10.45 14.06
CA THR A 240 7.58 -9.86 13.71
C THR A 240 7.69 -9.38 12.26
N PHE A 241 6.63 -9.53 11.48
CA PHE A 241 6.59 -9.21 10.05
C PHE A 241 5.61 -8.05 9.76
N PRO A 242 5.95 -7.16 8.81
CA PRO A 242 5.02 -6.15 8.30
C PRO A 242 3.78 -6.79 7.67
N TYR A 243 2.62 -6.24 8.00
CA TYR A 243 1.36 -6.69 7.44
C TYR A 243 1.17 -6.18 6.02
N ALA A 244 1.32 -4.87 5.79
CA ALA A 244 1.11 -4.30 4.47
C ALA A 244 1.96 -3.07 4.15
N GLY A 245 2.32 -2.85 2.89
CA GLY A 245 2.84 -1.56 2.45
C GLY A 245 1.76 -0.48 2.50
N ILE A 246 0.57 -0.81 2.00
CA ILE A 246 -0.62 0.05 2.03
C ILE A 246 -1.83 -0.78 2.48
N TRP A 247 -2.61 -0.27 3.44
CA TRP A 247 -3.89 -0.86 3.83
C TRP A 247 -5.00 0.19 3.80
N LEU A 248 -5.96 0.02 2.88
CA LEU A 248 -7.06 0.95 2.67
C LEU A 248 -8.41 0.28 2.96
N GLN A 249 -9.31 1.04 3.57
CA GLN A 249 -10.67 0.60 3.90
C GLN A 249 -11.71 1.65 3.48
N ASN A 250 -12.76 1.21 2.78
CA ASN A 250 -13.92 2.02 2.40
C ASN A 250 -13.54 3.35 1.74
N THR A 251 -12.64 3.35 0.75
CA THR A 251 -12.14 4.59 0.14
C THR A 251 -11.82 4.42 -1.34
N ALA A 252 -11.54 5.53 -2.02
CA ALA A 252 -11.04 5.53 -3.40
C ALA A 252 -9.62 6.09 -3.44
N ALA A 253 -8.76 5.54 -4.32
CA ALA A 253 -7.39 6.02 -4.46
C ALA A 253 -6.82 5.74 -5.86
N SER A 254 -5.87 6.57 -6.28
CA SER A 254 -4.99 6.28 -7.41
C SER A 254 -3.56 6.12 -6.90
N ILE A 255 -3.02 4.91 -7.00
CA ILE A 255 -1.72 4.53 -6.47
C ILE A 255 -0.76 4.34 -7.64
N GLY A 256 0.34 5.08 -7.60
CA GLY A 256 1.37 5.05 -8.63
C GLY A 256 1.08 5.95 -9.82
N ILE A 257 2.13 6.25 -10.58
CA ILE A 257 2.05 7.00 -11.85
C ILE A 257 2.98 6.37 -12.90
N PRO A 258 2.81 6.67 -14.19
CA PRO A 258 3.54 5.99 -15.26
C PRO A 258 5.07 6.18 -15.32
N THR A 259 5.69 6.96 -14.43
CA THR A 259 7.06 7.47 -14.60
C THR A 259 8.14 6.94 -13.66
N ASN A 260 7.82 6.18 -12.61
CA ASN A 260 8.78 5.38 -11.82
C ASN A 260 7.96 4.45 -10.91
N PRO A 261 8.26 3.14 -10.85
CA PRO A 261 7.43 2.24 -10.07
C PRO A 261 7.60 2.47 -8.57
N ASN A 262 6.53 2.20 -7.81
CA ASN A 262 6.67 1.96 -6.38
C ASN A 262 6.95 0.47 -6.17
N THR A 263 7.82 0.14 -5.23
CA THR A 263 8.22 -1.24 -4.96
C THR A 263 7.68 -1.68 -3.60
N PHE A 264 7.16 -2.90 -3.54
CA PHE A 264 6.69 -3.56 -2.33
C PHE A 264 7.44 -4.89 -2.20
N SER A 265 8.18 -5.10 -1.12
CA SER A 265 8.97 -6.32 -0.95
C SER A 265 9.04 -6.89 0.47
N ASN A 266 9.21 -8.21 0.57
CA ASN A 266 9.52 -8.93 1.82
C ASN A 266 8.49 -8.78 2.96
N MET A 267 7.21 -8.55 2.62
CA MET A 267 6.12 -8.35 3.60
C MET A 267 4.99 -9.35 3.41
N MET A 268 4.01 -9.39 4.32
CA MET A 268 2.85 -10.27 4.18
C MET A 268 2.00 -9.87 2.96
N HIS A 269 1.72 -8.58 2.81
CA HIS A 269 0.94 -8.05 1.67
C HIS A 269 1.57 -6.79 1.10
N GLY A 270 1.60 -6.63 -0.22
CA GLY A 270 1.97 -5.34 -0.81
C GLY A 270 0.89 -4.29 -0.54
N MET A 271 -0.35 -4.63 -0.89
CA MET A 271 -1.53 -3.82 -0.64
C MET A 271 -2.70 -4.66 -0.12
N VAL A 272 -3.44 -4.12 0.86
CA VAL A 272 -4.71 -4.67 1.34
C VAL A 272 -5.81 -3.64 1.11
N LEU A 273 -6.82 -4.00 0.33
CA LEU A 273 -7.88 -3.10 -0.12
C LEU A 273 -9.26 -3.65 0.27
N GLU A 274 -9.97 -2.99 1.17
CA GLU A 274 -11.23 -3.49 1.71
C GLU A 274 -12.38 -2.54 1.40
N SER A 275 -13.26 -2.94 0.48
CA SER A 275 -14.38 -2.14 -0.03
C SER A 275 -13.91 -0.82 -0.65
N CYS A 276 -12.85 -0.89 -1.46
CA CYS A 276 -12.23 0.28 -2.08
C CYS A 276 -12.40 0.31 -3.60
N ASP A 277 -12.39 1.52 -4.17
CA ASP A 277 -12.29 1.75 -5.62
C ASP A 277 -10.89 2.30 -5.96
N VAL A 278 -9.97 1.42 -6.34
CA VAL A 278 -8.54 1.74 -6.48
C VAL A 278 -8.03 1.47 -7.88
N THR A 279 -7.24 2.41 -8.38
CA THR A 279 -6.38 2.19 -9.55
C THR A 279 -4.94 2.06 -9.09
N VAL A 280 -4.28 0.96 -9.44
CA VAL A 280 -2.85 0.72 -9.20
C VAL A 280 -2.12 0.78 -10.52
N SER A 281 -1.19 1.71 -10.66
CA SER A 281 -0.41 1.89 -11.90
C SER A 281 1.08 1.75 -11.61
N ARG A 282 1.76 0.91 -12.38
CA ARG A 282 3.20 0.66 -12.31
C ARG A 282 3.71 0.46 -10.88
N CYS A 283 3.26 -0.60 -10.22
CA CYS A 283 3.83 -1.00 -8.93
C CYS A 283 4.50 -2.37 -9.09
N HIS A 284 5.68 -2.54 -8.50
CA HIS A 284 6.42 -3.79 -8.48
C HIS A 284 6.19 -4.49 -7.14
N PHE A 285 5.85 -5.77 -7.18
CA PHE A 285 5.54 -6.56 -5.99
C PHE A 285 6.42 -7.79 -5.99
N GLU A 286 7.29 -7.93 -4.99
CA GLU A 286 8.21 -9.06 -4.96
C GLU A 286 8.42 -9.69 -3.59
N ASN A 287 8.66 -11.00 -3.57
CA ASN A 287 9.02 -11.74 -2.36
C ASN A 287 7.99 -11.55 -1.23
N MET A 288 6.69 -11.52 -1.54
CA MET A 288 5.68 -11.54 -0.49
C MET A 288 5.75 -12.86 0.27
N THR A 289 5.73 -12.80 1.60
CA THR A 289 6.02 -13.95 2.48
C THR A 289 4.77 -14.47 3.18
N PHE A 290 4.64 -15.79 3.27
CA PHE A 290 3.59 -16.44 4.03
C PHE A 290 4.00 -16.56 5.50
N ASP A 291 3.79 -15.48 6.25
CA ASP A 291 3.59 -15.57 7.69
C ASP A 291 2.18 -15.09 8.02
N GLY A 292 1.49 -15.78 8.94
CA GLY A 292 0.14 -15.39 9.38
C GLY A 292 -0.97 -15.33 8.32
N GLY A 293 -0.78 -15.88 7.11
CA GLY A 293 -1.76 -15.80 6.01
C GLY A 293 -1.42 -14.78 4.91
N GLY A 294 -0.18 -14.26 4.90
CA GLY A 294 0.36 -13.37 3.87
C GLY A 294 0.73 -14.04 2.54
N GLY A 295 1.70 -13.46 1.84
CA GLY A 295 2.25 -13.97 0.57
C GLY A 295 1.57 -13.40 -0.66
N ILE A 296 0.86 -12.28 -0.55
CA ILE A 296 0.01 -11.75 -1.62
C ILE A 296 0.45 -10.34 -2.03
N GLY A 297 0.69 -10.09 -3.32
CA GLY A 297 1.03 -8.75 -3.82
C GLY A 297 -0.10 -7.75 -3.55
N ILE A 298 -1.30 -8.02 -4.06
CA ILE A 298 -2.52 -7.21 -3.80
C ILE A 298 -3.64 -8.12 -3.32
N LEU A 299 -4.13 -7.90 -2.10
CA LEU A 299 -5.34 -8.50 -1.57
C LEU A 299 -6.49 -7.49 -1.63
N ALA A 300 -7.52 -7.74 -2.44
CA ALA A 300 -8.69 -6.86 -2.54
C ALA A 300 -10.00 -7.59 -2.20
N THR A 301 -10.82 -6.98 -1.36
CA THR A 301 -12.09 -7.54 -0.91
C THR A 301 -13.19 -6.52 -1.12
N LYS A 302 -14.16 -6.81 -2.00
CA LYS A 302 -15.21 -5.88 -2.45
C LYS A 302 -14.65 -4.64 -3.17
N GLY A 303 -15.53 -3.86 -3.81
CA GLY A 303 -15.17 -2.65 -4.56
C GLY A 303 -14.58 -2.94 -5.95
N THR A 304 -13.70 -2.06 -6.43
CA THR A 304 -13.09 -2.13 -7.77
C THR A 304 -11.57 -2.01 -7.69
N LEU A 305 -10.86 -2.91 -8.36
CA LEU A 305 -9.42 -2.86 -8.57
C LEU A 305 -9.11 -2.79 -10.06
N ASN A 306 -8.50 -1.69 -10.48
CA ASN A 306 -7.91 -1.53 -11.81
C ASN A 306 -6.38 -1.53 -11.70
N ALA A 307 -5.73 -2.62 -12.08
CA ALA A 307 -4.28 -2.79 -12.01
C ALA A 307 -3.66 -2.67 -13.42
N TRP A 308 -2.81 -1.66 -13.62
CA TRP A 308 -2.12 -1.36 -14.87
C TRP A 308 -0.61 -1.50 -14.72
N GLY A 309 -0.04 -2.57 -15.28
CA GLY A 309 1.35 -2.96 -15.07
C GLY A 309 2.34 -2.23 -15.97
N TYR A 310 2.04 -2.02 -17.25
CA TYR A 310 3.02 -1.47 -18.22
C TYR A 310 4.39 -2.19 -18.22
N GLY A 311 4.39 -3.51 -17.97
CA GLY A 311 5.57 -4.35 -17.86
C GLY A 311 6.13 -4.51 -16.44
N GLU A 312 5.51 -3.90 -15.41
CA GLU A 312 5.87 -4.17 -14.02
C GLU A 312 5.55 -5.62 -13.61
N VAL A 313 6.18 -6.07 -12.53
CA VAL A 313 6.27 -7.49 -12.21
C VAL A 313 5.65 -7.82 -10.86
N PHE A 314 4.90 -8.93 -10.82
CA PHE A 314 4.66 -9.69 -9.61
C PHE A 314 5.68 -10.84 -9.56
N HIS A 315 6.65 -10.78 -8.66
CA HIS A 315 7.79 -11.69 -8.62
C HIS A 315 7.89 -12.47 -7.31
N GLN A 316 7.85 -13.80 -7.33
CA GLN A 316 8.07 -14.62 -6.11
C GLN A 316 7.10 -14.29 -4.94
N ASN A 317 5.82 -14.08 -5.22
CA ASN A 317 4.83 -13.88 -4.16
C ASN A 317 4.27 -15.22 -3.71
N GLU A 318 4.51 -15.62 -2.46
CA GLU A 318 4.35 -17.01 -2.02
C GLU A 318 2.95 -17.60 -2.27
N ILE A 319 1.89 -16.80 -2.12
CA ILE A 319 0.51 -17.21 -2.39
C ILE A 319 0.07 -16.72 -3.76
N ALA A 320 0.00 -15.41 -3.96
CA ALA A 320 -0.47 -14.85 -5.22
C ALA A 320 0.09 -13.48 -5.57
N GLY A 321 0.12 -13.16 -6.86
CA GLY A 321 0.30 -11.78 -7.29
C GLY A 321 -0.89 -10.93 -6.87
N ILE A 322 -2.09 -11.36 -7.25
CA ILE A 322 -3.34 -10.67 -6.91
C ILE A 322 -4.36 -11.69 -6.36
N GLU A 323 -4.97 -11.40 -5.22
CA GLU A 323 -6.10 -12.15 -4.68
C GLU A 323 -7.31 -11.23 -4.51
N THR A 324 -8.50 -11.70 -4.93
CA THR A 324 -9.72 -10.91 -4.93
C THR A 324 -10.95 -11.66 -4.42
N HIS A 325 -11.76 -10.96 -3.61
CA HIS A 325 -12.96 -11.49 -2.95
C HIS A 325 -14.16 -10.55 -3.09
N GLY A 326 -15.03 -10.83 -4.05
CA GLY A 326 -16.18 -9.97 -4.38
C GLY A 326 -15.80 -8.64 -5.05
N THR A 327 -14.63 -8.54 -5.67
CA THR A 327 -14.07 -7.32 -6.26
C THR A 327 -14.21 -7.30 -7.78
N ASN A 328 -14.62 -6.17 -8.34
CA ASN A 328 -14.52 -5.91 -9.78
C ASN A 328 -13.05 -5.78 -10.17
N LEU A 329 -12.55 -6.70 -10.98
CA LEU A 329 -11.13 -6.79 -11.29
C LEU A 329 -10.85 -6.49 -12.76
N LEU A 330 -9.94 -5.55 -13.01
CA LEU A 330 -9.28 -5.34 -14.29
C LEU A 330 -7.77 -5.39 -14.07
N VAL A 331 -7.09 -6.28 -14.79
CA VAL A 331 -5.62 -6.37 -14.83
C VAL A 331 -5.18 -6.20 -16.28
N ASP A 332 -4.21 -5.34 -16.53
CA ASP A 332 -3.63 -5.11 -17.86
C ASP A 332 -2.11 -4.86 -17.79
N GLY A 333 -1.35 -5.64 -18.54
CA GLY A 333 0.07 -5.42 -18.80
C GLY A 333 1.01 -5.67 -17.63
N TYR A 334 0.63 -6.53 -16.68
CA TYR A 334 1.52 -7.06 -15.65
C TYR A 334 2.21 -8.35 -16.11
N VAL A 335 3.44 -8.56 -15.62
CA VAL A 335 4.18 -9.81 -15.80
C VAL A 335 4.20 -10.56 -14.49
N PHE A 336 3.70 -11.79 -14.48
CA PHE A 336 3.76 -12.67 -13.31
C PHE A 336 4.93 -13.64 -13.53
N THR A 337 5.92 -13.58 -12.64
CA THR A 337 7.14 -14.40 -12.76
C THR A 337 7.56 -15.00 -11.43
N GLY A 338 8.35 -16.07 -11.48
CA GLY A 338 8.90 -16.68 -10.27
C GLY A 338 7.84 -17.46 -9.50
N ARG A 339 8.00 -17.55 -8.18
CA ARG A 339 7.20 -18.44 -7.34
C ARG A 339 5.86 -17.81 -6.97
N HIS A 340 4.75 -18.41 -7.40
CA HIS A 340 3.39 -18.12 -6.93
C HIS A 340 2.64 -19.44 -6.77
N ARG A 341 1.77 -19.59 -5.76
CA ARG A 341 0.79 -20.70 -5.80
C ARG A 341 -0.27 -20.43 -6.87
N THR A 342 -0.60 -19.16 -7.10
CA THR A 342 -1.52 -18.75 -8.16
C THR A 342 -1.18 -17.32 -8.59
N CYS A 343 -1.06 -17.03 -9.89
CA CYS A 343 -0.79 -15.66 -10.33
C CYS A 343 -1.90 -14.69 -9.91
N ILE A 344 -3.15 -15.05 -10.24
CA ILE A 344 -4.36 -14.30 -9.91
C ILE A 344 -5.40 -15.25 -9.31
N ASN A 345 -5.70 -15.09 -8.02
CA ASN A 345 -6.76 -15.80 -7.33
C ASN A 345 -8.04 -14.95 -7.29
N SER A 346 -9.09 -15.39 -7.99
CA SER A 346 -10.37 -14.67 -8.09
C SER A 346 -11.59 -15.56 -7.84
N VAL A 347 -11.38 -16.67 -7.12
CA VAL A 347 -12.34 -17.76 -6.96
C VAL A 347 -13.64 -17.32 -6.29
N ASP A 348 -13.56 -16.42 -5.31
CA ASP A 348 -14.70 -15.98 -4.51
C ASP A 348 -15.25 -14.61 -4.94
N ASN A 349 -15.02 -14.22 -6.20
CA ASN A 349 -15.62 -13.03 -6.81
C ASN A 349 -17.11 -13.21 -7.20
N THR A 350 -17.90 -13.89 -6.36
CA THR A 350 -19.34 -14.04 -6.57
C THR A 350 -20.07 -12.70 -6.55
N GLY A 351 -19.55 -11.73 -5.80
CA GLY A 351 -20.07 -10.36 -5.72
C GLY A 351 -19.65 -9.42 -6.85
N SER A 352 -18.67 -9.79 -7.69
CA SER A 352 -18.19 -8.90 -8.75
C SER A 352 -19.08 -8.93 -9.99
N GLU A 353 -19.14 -7.81 -10.69
CA GLU A 353 -19.77 -7.68 -11.99
C GLU A 353 -18.86 -8.22 -13.12
N TYR A 354 -17.55 -8.03 -12.98
CA TYR A 354 -16.56 -8.44 -13.97
C TYR A 354 -15.20 -8.84 -13.38
N VAL A 355 -14.50 -9.67 -14.16
CA VAL A 355 -13.07 -9.99 -14.03
C VAL A 355 -12.50 -9.97 -15.44
N ILE A 356 -11.52 -9.09 -15.69
CA ILE A 356 -10.90 -8.88 -17.01
C ILE A 356 -9.38 -8.91 -16.83
N ILE A 357 -8.70 -9.73 -17.63
CA ILE A 357 -7.24 -9.90 -17.64
C ILE A 357 -6.79 -9.71 -19.10
N ARG A 358 -5.82 -8.84 -19.35
CA ARG A 358 -5.36 -8.45 -20.70
C ARG A 358 -3.86 -8.29 -20.73
N ASN A 359 -3.23 -8.70 -21.85
CA ASN A 359 -1.82 -8.44 -22.14
C ASN A 359 -0.84 -8.83 -21.03
N ASP A 360 -1.27 -9.73 -20.14
CA ASP A 360 -0.46 -10.21 -19.04
C ASP A 360 0.30 -11.43 -19.53
N SER A 361 1.59 -11.48 -19.23
CA SER A 361 2.39 -12.68 -19.45
C SER A 361 2.60 -13.40 -18.12
N MET A 362 2.36 -14.71 -18.15
CA MET A 362 2.57 -15.62 -17.03
C MET A 362 3.74 -16.53 -17.41
N HIS A 363 4.83 -16.47 -16.65
CA HIS A 363 6.09 -17.15 -16.95
C HIS A 363 6.63 -17.95 -15.76
#